data_AF-A0A8J9ZAY1-F1
#
_entry.id   AF-A0A8J9ZAY1-F1
#
_cell.length_a   1.000
_cell.length_b   1.000
_cell.length_c   1.000
_cell.angle_alpha   90.00
_cell.angle_beta   90.00
_cell.angle_gamma   90.00
#
_symmetry.space_group_name_H-M   'P 1'
#
loop_
_entity.id
_entity.type
_entity.pdbx_description
1 polymer ?
#
loop_
_entity_poly.entity_id
_entity_poly.type
_entity_poly.pdbx_seq_one_letter_code
_entity_poly.pdbx_strand_id
1 'polypeptide(L)'
;MTRVFIFISFQTHTEYNHEHDKDKAHRVSQAFELSQFIRHTGRSADVNILAGDLNNQPFELGLKIIQSNTGMEDSWLTAEHKNAEDSGLTWNLDDNNYTCYPDYPPCRYDYVFYKGSARCRVKCVHCETTMHKVPGKPFNYSDHEGVLAHLELEKVSEPLQVEPITPDLLERDASLRQAVQILEEKIGSAASSRLFYTAVLLLCLLLILPITSLPLHHLVTSLISILLGFLIGWSFWMGAVVTEMERRGCLATKSSMEVLLNASSKKHI
;
A
#
# COMPACT_ATOMS: atom_id res chain seq x y z
N MET A 1 32.07 10.44 -3.45
CA MET A 1 30.71 10.64 -4.00
C MET A 1 29.69 10.13 -2.98
N THR A 2 28.62 10.88 -2.67
CA THR A 2 27.54 10.40 -1.79
C THR A 2 26.67 9.42 -2.57
N ARG A 3 26.39 8.24 -2.02
CA ARG A 3 25.53 7.23 -2.67
C ARG A 3 24.10 7.40 -2.17
N VAL A 4 23.23 7.91 -3.02
CA VAL A 4 21.79 8.04 -2.73
C VAL A 4 21.06 6.91 -3.42
N PHE A 5 20.21 6.19 -2.68
CA PHE A 5 19.26 5.23 -3.22
C PHE A 5 17.86 5.81 -3.11
N ILE A 6 17.18 5.92 -4.27
CA ILE A 6 15.81 6.43 -4.37
C ILE A 6 14.91 5.26 -4.72
N PHE A 7 13.93 5.02 -3.86
CA PHE A 7 12.83 4.10 -4.06
C PHE A 7 11.62 4.93 -4.47
N ILE A 8 11.13 4.73 -5.68
CA ILE A 8 9.90 5.35 -6.15
C ILE A 8 8.80 4.29 -6.04
N SER A 9 7.83 4.52 -5.17
CA SER A 9 6.61 3.73 -5.13
C SER A 9 5.60 4.38 -6.05
N PHE A 10 5.12 3.66 -7.06
CA PHE A 10 4.16 4.24 -8.01
C PHE A 10 2.72 4.23 -7.51
N GLN A 11 2.32 3.22 -6.71
CA GLN A 11 1.02 3.18 -6.02
C GLN A 11 0.93 1.93 -5.12
N THR A 12 0.51 2.06 -3.86
CA THR A 12 -0.10 0.89 -3.16
C THR A 12 -1.60 0.85 -3.46
N HIS A 13 -2.27 -0.28 -3.23
CA HIS A 13 -3.71 -0.40 -3.54
C HIS A 13 -4.52 0.76 -2.97
N THR A 14 -5.39 1.37 -3.77
CA THR A 14 -6.25 2.47 -3.31
C THR A 14 -7.30 1.98 -2.33
N GLU A 15 -7.60 2.79 -1.33
CA GLU A 15 -8.74 2.57 -0.45
C GLU A 15 -10.02 3.13 -1.09
N TYR A 16 -10.90 2.25 -1.55
CA TYR A 16 -12.18 2.66 -2.15
C TYR A 16 -13.33 2.79 -1.14
N ASN A 17 -13.18 2.25 0.08
CA ASN A 17 -14.20 2.29 1.12
C ASN A 17 -13.61 2.03 2.52
N HIS A 18 -13.55 3.06 3.37
CA HIS A 18 -13.07 2.96 4.76
C HIS A 18 -13.87 1.97 5.63
N GLU A 19 -15.19 1.86 5.44
CA GLU A 19 -16.04 0.99 6.28
C GLU A 19 -15.95 -0.49 5.88
N HIS A 20 -15.60 -0.77 4.62
CA HIS A 20 -15.50 -2.12 4.06
C HIS A 20 -14.26 -2.26 3.19
N ASP A 21 -13.11 -1.99 3.80
CA ASP A 21 -11.82 -2.00 3.13
C ASP A 21 -11.34 -3.43 2.82
N LYS A 22 -11.75 -3.92 1.65
CA LYS A 22 -11.36 -5.24 1.12
C LYS A 22 -9.87 -5.32 0.78
N ASP A 23 -9.22 -4.18 0.62
CA ASP A 23 -7.84 -4.04 0.16
C ASP A 23 -6.86 -3.82 1.31
N LYS A 24 -7.35 -3.70 2.56
CA LYS A 24 -6.51 -3.54 3.76
C LYS A 24 -5.39 -4.56 3.85
N ALA A 25 -5.71 -5.84 3.62
CA ALA A 25 -4.74 -6.92 3.66
C ALA A 25 -3.68 -6.76 2.54
N HIS A 26 -4.07 -6.26 1.37
CA HIS A 26 -3.17 -5.97 0.27
C HIS A 26 -2.25 -4.78 0.60
N ARG A 27 -2.80 -3.66 1.08
CA ARG A 27 -2.01 -2.48 1.49
C ARG A 27 -1.00 -2.82 2.58
N VAL A 28 -1.43 -3.57 3.60
CA VAL A 28 -0.55 -4.04 4.68
C VAL A 28 0.55 -4.97 4.16
N SER A 29 0.22 -5.87 3.24
CA SER A 29 1.23 -6.76 2.62
C SER A 29 2.25 -5.99 1.80
N GLN A 30 1.78 -5.06 0.96
CA GLN A 30 2.62 -4.20 0.13
C GLN A 30 3.54 -3.32 0.98
N ALA A 31 3.00 -2.69 2.02
CA ALA A 31 3.78 -1.88 2.96
C ALA A 31 4.89 -2.70 3.64
N PHE A 32 4.57 -3.92 4.07
CA PHE A 32 5.57 -4.82 4.64
C PHE A 32 6.64 -5.22 3.63
N GLU A 33 6.25 -5.66 2.43
CA GLU A 33 7.19 -6.07 1.39
C GLU A 33 8.11 -4.92 0.94
N LEU A 34 7.54 -3.73 0.73
CA LEU A 34 8.28 -2.50 0.44
C LEU A 34 9.30 -2.21 1.56
N SER A 35 8.88 -2.29 2.81
CA SER A 35 9.76 -2.06 3.94
C SER A 35 10.90 -3.10 4.03
N GLN A 36 10.64 -4.38 3.70
CA GLN A 36 11.70 -5.38 3.58
C GLN A 36 12.64 -5.03 2.42
N PHE A 37 12.11 -4.68 1.26
CA PHE A 37 12.91 -4.35 0.09
C PHE A 37 13.89 -3.21 0.38
N ILE A 38 13.41 -2.12 0.99
CA ILE A 38 14.24 -0.98 1.43
C ILE A 38 15.32 -1.44 2.40
N ARG A 39 14.97 -2.26 3.41
CA ARG A 39 15.96 -2.75 4.40
C ARG A 39 17.03 -3.66 3.82
N HIS A 40 16.72 -4.40 2.76
CA HIS A 40 17.66 -5.33 2.15
C HIS A 40 18.57 -4.63 1.12
N THR A 41 18.01 -3.72 0.34
CA THR A 41 18.72 -3.06 -0.76
C THR A 41 19.39 -1.74 -0.34
N GLY A 42 18.81 -1.02 0.62
CA GLY A 42 19.27 0.29 1.08
C GLY A 42 20.44 0.30 2.06
N ARG A 43 20.96 -0.87 2.48
CA ARG A 43 22.03 -0.96 3.51
C ARG A 43 23.35 -0.31 3.11
N SER A 44 23.63 -0.29 1.80
CA SER A 44 24.90 0.21 1.28
C SER A 44 24.85 1.70 0.90
N ALA A 45 23.65 2.29 0.89
CA ALA A 45 23.42 3.68 0.56
C ALA A 45 23.81 4.59 1.73
N ASP A 46 24.31 5.79 1.39
CA ASP A 46 24.52 6.84 2.38
C ASP A 46 23.19 7.48 2.79
N VAL A 47 22.23 7.54 1.86
CA VAL A 47 20.85 8.03 2.06
C VAL A 47 19.86 7.15 1.30
N ASN A 48 18.77 6.77 1.96
CA ASN A 48 17.61 6.13 1.35
C ASN A 48 16.45 7.12 1.31
N ILE A 49 15.78 7.21 0.17
CA ILE A 49 14.57 8.03 -0.02
C ILE A 49 13.47 7.13 -0.55
N LEU A 50 12.27 7.21 0.02
CA LEU A 50 11.06 6.57 -0.48
C LEU A 50 10.07 7.68 -0.82
N ALA A 51 9.61 7.75 -2.06
CA ALA A 51 8.64 8.77 -2.47
C ALA A 51 7.52 8.20 -3.35
N GLY A 52 6.33 8.77 -3.24
CA GLY A 52 5.18 8.51 -4.10
C GLY A 52 3.85 8.38 -3.36
N ASP A 53 2.81 7.99 -4.09
CA ASP A 53 1.49 7.67 -3.56
C ASP A 53 1.54 6.31 -2.83
N LEU A 54 1.37 6.37 -1.52
CA LEU A 54 1.37 5.20 -0.65
C LEU A 54 -0.03 4.75 -0.27
N ASN A 55 -1.11 5.44 -0.69
CA ASN A 55 -2.51 5.13 -0.37
C ASN A 55 -2.73 4.73 1.11
N ASN A 56 -1.99 5.35 2.01
CA ASN A 56 -2.18 5.21 3.44
C ASN A 56 -2.19 6.59 4.08
N GLN A 57 -3.18 6.87 4.93
CA GLN A 57 -3.21 8.04 5.79
C GLN A 57 -2.12 7.95 6.88
N PRO A 58 -1.68 9.09 7.46
CA PRO A 58 -0.59 9.13 8.43
C PRO A 58 -0.75 8.21 9.65
N PHE A 59 -1.99 7.89 10.03
CA PHE A 59 -2.32 7.07 11.19
C PHE A 59 -2.48 5.57 10.88
N GLU A 60 -2.51 5.19 9.60
CA GLU A 60 -2.77 3.82 9.16
C GLU A 60 -1.58 2.89 9.37
N LEU A 61 -1.90 1.60 9.45
CA LEU A 61 -0.93 0.56 9.78
C LEU A 61 0.16 0.41 8.72
N GLY A 62 -0.13 0.62 7.43
CA GLY A 62 0.86 0.49 6.37
C GLY A 62 2.06 1.42 6.56
N LEU A 63 1.80 2.70 6.87
CA LEU A 63 2.88 3.66 7.16
C LEU A 63 3.63 3.32 8.43
N LYS A 64 2.92 2.93 9.50
CA LYS A 64 3.56 2.47 10.74
C LYS A 64 4.50 1.29 10.49
N ILE A 65 4.12 0.32 9.65
CA ILE A 65 5.00 -0.80 9.26
C ILE A 65 6.21 -0.28 8.50
N ILE A 66 6.04 0.61 7.52
CA ILE A 66 7.15 1.18 6.75
C ILE A 66 8.14 1.88 7.69
N GLN A 67 7.66 2.81 8.51
CA GLN A 67 8.49 3.60 9.43
C GLN A 67 9.15 2.72 10.49
N SER A 68 8.38 1.90 11.21
CA SER A 68 8.91 1.06 12.30
C SER A 68 9.81 -0.07 11.81
N ASN A 69 9.69 -0.53 10.55
CA ASN A 69 10.59 -1.57 10.05
C ASN A 69 11.85 -0.98 9.38
N THR A 70 11.72 0.14 8.65
CA THR A 70 12.86 0.77 7.95
C THR A 70 13.63 1.77 8.81
N GLY A 71 12.97 2.39 9.79
CA GLY A 71 13.46 3.56 10.53
C GLY A 71 13.54 4.82 9.67
N MET A 72 12.70 4.94 8.63
CA MET A 72 12.60 6.15 7.80
C MET A 72 11.65 7.17 8.44
N GLU A 73 11.95 8.44 8.20
CA GLU A 73 11.25 9.59 8.77
C GLU A 73 10.40 10.29 7.70
N ASP A 74 9.21 10.73 8.09
CA ASP A 74 8.30 11.51 7.24
C ASP A 74 8.87 12.93 7.07
N SER A 75 9.19 13.34 5.84
CA SER A 75 9.66 14.70 5.56
C SER A 75 8.66 15.76 5.98
N TRP A 76 7.36 15.50 5.80
CA TRP A 76 6.32 16.43 6.21
C TRP A 76 6.29 16.63 7.72
N LEU A 77 6.48 15.56 8.51
CA LEU A 77 6.46 15.66 9.97
C LEU A 77 7.76 16.24 10.52
N THR A 78 8.90 15.91 9.92
CA THR A 78 10.24 16.28 10.42
C THR A 78 10.82 17.58 9.86
N ALA A 79 10.16 18.22 8.88
CA ALA A 79 10.63 19.48 8.31
C ALA A 79 10.85 20.58 9.38
N GLU A 80 12.03 21.20 9.37
CA GLU A 80 12.39 22.34 10.24
C GLU A 80 11.50 23.56 9.96
N HIS A 81 11.18 23.79 8.70
CA HIS A 81 10.30 24.84 8.24
C HIS A 81 9.08 24.24 7.55
N LYS A 82 7.90 24.65 7.99
CA LYS A 82 6.61 24.32 7.38
C LYS A 82 5.89 25.60 7.04
N ASN A 83 5.30 25.64 5.86
CA ASN A 83 4.36 26.70 5.52
C ASN A 83 3.11 26.53 6.41
N ALA A 84 2.78 27.55 7.20
CA ALA A 84 1.66 27.47 8.16
C ALA A 84 0.29 27.31 7.46
N GLU A 85 0.20 27.76 6.21
CA GLU A 85 -1.03 27.67 5.40
C GLU A 85 -1.13 26.33 4.64
N ASP A 86 -0.07 25.53 4.65
CA ASP A 86 -0.04 24.25 3.95
C ASP A 86 -0.44 23.12 4.90
N SER A 87 -1.51 22.42 4.53
CA SER A 87 -2.07 21.32 5.32
C SER A 87 -1.31 20.00 5.13
N GLY A 88 -0.51 19.89 4.05
CA GLY A 88 0.13 18.64 3.66
C GLY A 88 -0.83 17.60 3.08
N LEU A 89 -2.10 17.97 2.87
CA LEU A 89 -3.10 17.12 2.24
C LEU A 89 -2.86 17.12 0.73
N THR A 90 -2.98 15.94 0.12
CA THR A 90 -2.57 15.73 -1.27
C THR A 90 -3.70 15.25 -2.15
N TRP A 91 -4.83 14.81 -1.59
CA TRP A 91 -5.95 14.29 -2.37
C TRP A 91 -7.30 14.80 -1.88
N ASN A 92 -8.24 14.95 -2.81
CA ASN A 92 -9.64 15.32 -2.58
C ASN A 92 -9.80 16.66 -1.83
N LEU A 93 -9.05 17.66 -2.26
CA LEU A 93 -9.07 19.03 -1.72
C LEU A 93 -10.25 19.84 -2.28
N ASP A 94 -10.83 20.70 -1.45
CA ASP A 94 -12.00 21.53 -1.83
C ASP A 94 -11.71 22.48 -3.01
N ASP A 95 -10.46 22.91 -3.18
CA ASP A 95 -10.06 23.86 -4.21
C ASP A 95 -9.49 23.23 -5.48
N ASN A 96 -9.44 21.89 -5.53
CA ASN A 96 -8.97 21.09 -6.66
C ASN A 96 -10.10 20.79 -7.65
N ASN A 97 -9.87 21.07 -8.94
CA ASN A 97 -10.88 20.92 -10.00
C ASN A 97 -11.24 19.48 -10.36
N TYR A 98 -10.51 18.48 -9.87
CA TYR A 98 -10.73 17.06 -10.14
C TYR A 98 -11.25 16.29 -8.93
N THR A 99 -11.58 16.99 -7.84
CA THR A 99 -12.22 16.40 -6.65
C THR A 99 -13.50 15.67 -7.03
N CYS A 100 -13.52 14.37 -6.79
CA CYS A 100 -14.58 13.46 -7.24
C CYS A 100 -15.47 12.95 -6.10
N TYR A 101 -15.04 13.12 -4.84
CA TYR A 101 -15.78 12.66 -3.66
C TYR A 101 -15.97 13.80 -2.66
N PRO A 102 -16.86 14.78 -2.94
CA PRO A 102 -17.01 15.98 -2.12
C PRO A 102 -17.45 15.70 -0.67
N ASP A 103 -18.10 14.55 -0.43
CA ASP A 103 -18.52 14.13 0.93
C ASP A 103 -17.40 13.41 1.70
N TYR A 104 -16.27 13.13 1.05
CA TYR A 104 -15.11 12.48 1.65
C TYR A 104 -14.09 13.52 2.09
N PRO A 105 -13.46 13.40 3.27
CA PRO A 105 -12.51 14.40 3.73
C PRO A 105 -11.22 14.40 2.88
N PRO A 106 -10.53 15.54 2.74
CA PRO A 106 -9.21 15.57 2.11
C PRO A 106 -8.20 14.68 2.85
N CYS A 107 -7.28 14.08 2.11
CA CYS A 107 -6.36 13.05 2.62
C CYS A 107 -4.91 13.34 2.27
N ARG A 108 -3.97 12.78 3.05
CA ARG A 108 -2.55 12.73 2.68
C ARG A 108 -2.18 11.31 2.26
N TYR A 109 -1.91 11.12 0.98
CA TYR A 109 -1.51 9.83 0.41
C TYR A 109 -0.13 9.85 -0.23
N ASP A 110 0.38 11.03 -0.56
CA ASP A 110 1.68 11.21 -1.18
C ASP A 110 2.72 11.60 -0.14
N TYR A 111 3.87 10.92 -0.16
CA TYR A 111 4.90 11.07 0.87
C TYR A 111 6.29 11.17 0.26
N VAL A 112 7.17 11.82 1.01
CA VAL A 112 8.63 11.67 0.88
C VAL A 112 9.18 11.23 2.22
N PHE A 113 9.58 9.98 2.33
CA PHE A 113 10.29 9.42 3.46
C PHE A 113 11.80 9.42 3.19
N TYR A 114 12.60 9.61 4.23
CA TYR A 114 14.06 9.54 4.11
C TYR A 114 14.72 8.85 5.30
N LYS A 115 15.94 8.38 5.09
CA LYS A 115 16.81 7.85 6.14
C LYS A 115 18.28 8.05 5.77
N GLY A 116 19.02 8.70 6.65
CA GLY A 116 20.47 8.77 6.59
C GLY A 116 21.16 7.47 7.02
N SER A 117 22.47 7.44 6.91
CA SER A 117 23.32 6.33 7.37
C SER A 117 24.31 6.81 8.44
N ALA A 118 25.07 5.90 9.03
CA ALA A 118 26.15 6.26 9.95
C ALA A 118 27.23 7.19 9.32
N ARG A 119 27.27 7.30 7.98
CA ARG A 119 28.23 8.13 7.23
C ARG A 119 27.62 9.43 6.70
N CYS A 120 26.29 9.57 6.73
CA CYS A 120 25.59 10.72 6.19
C CYS A 120 24.38 11.04 7.03
N ARG A 121 24.44 12.16 7.75
CA ARG A 121 23.29 12.74 8.43
C ARG A 121 22.41 13.40 7.37
N VAL A 122 21.10 13.27 7.55
CA VAL A 122 20.11 13.89 6.67
C VAL A 122 19.10 14.59 7.55
N LYS A 123 18.70 15.79 7.16
CA LYS A 123 17.59 16.51 7.79
C LYS A 123 16.69 17.09 6.72
N CYS A 124 15.39 17.14 7.01
CA CYS A 124 14.43 17.85 6.16
C CYS A 124 14.38 19.32 6.57
N VAL A 125 14.87 20.20 5.69
CA VAL A 125 14.87 21.65 5.95
C VAL A 125 13.48 22.24 5.68
N HIS A 126 12.83 21.77 4.62
CA HIS A 126 11.55 22.28 4.17
C HIS A 126 10.75 21.16 3.49
N CYS A 127 9.44 21.13 3.72
CA CYS A 127 8.52 20.23 3.03
C CYS A 127 7.20 20.97 2.77
N GLU A 128 6.71 20.93 1.54
CA GLU A 128 5.47 21.57 1.14
C GLU A 128 4.73 20.77 0.06
N THR A 129 3.43 20.97 -0.04
CA THR A 129 2.63 20.60 -1.21
C THR A 129 2.95 21.56 -2.36
N THR A 130 2.86 21.04 -3.58
CA THR A 130 3.24 21.76 -4.80
C THR A 130 2.40 21.26 -5.97
N MET A 131 2.64 21.80 -7.17
CA MET A 131 1.92 21.40 -8.39
C MET A 131 0.38 21.53 -8.28
N HIS A 132 -0.07 22.63 -7.67
CA HIS A 132 -1.48 23.04 -7.55
C HIS A 132 -2.15 23.36 -8.90
N LYS A 133 -2.68 24.57 -9.04
CA LYS A 133 -3.22 25.06 -10.31
C LYS A 133 -2.10 25.26 -11.31
N VAL A 134 -2.36 24.83 -12.55
CA VAL A 134 -1.45 25.12 -13.66
C VAL A 134 -1.36 26.65 -13.80
N PRO A 135 -0.15 27.24 -13.84
CA PRO A 135 0.01 28.69 -13.88
C PRO A 135 -0.79 29.34 -15.02
N GLY A 136 -1.63 30.32 -14.66
CA GLY A 136 -2.50 31.03 -15.62
C GLY A 136 -3.69 30.21 -16.14
N LYS A 137 -3.99 29.05 -15.56
CA LYS A 137 -5.14 28.21 -15.91
C LYS A 137 -6.06 28.02 -14.71
N PRO A 138 -7.36 27.75 -14.96
CA PRO A 138 -8.34 27.55 -13.90
C PRO A 138 -8.40 26.11 -13.37
N PHE A 139 -7.46 25.23 -13.76
CA PHE A 139 -7.46 23.80 -13.42
C PHE A 139 -6.13 23.35 -12.78
N ASN A 140 -6.19 22.32 -11.94
CA ASN A 140 -5.04 21.69 -11.27
C ASN A 140 -4.17 20.87 -12.22
N TYR A 141 -2.94 20.53 -11.83
CA TYR A 141 -2.12 19.59 -12.61
C TYR A 141 -2.67 18.16 -12.56
N SER A 142 -3.24 17.74 -11.41
CA SER A 142 -3.87 16.44 -11.17
C SER A 142 -4.93 16.57 -10.08
N ASP A 143 -5.69 15.50 -9.85
CA ASP A 143 -6.53 15.27 -8.65
C ASP A 143 -5.72 15.08 -7.36
N HIS A 144 -4.42 14.84 -7.50
CA HIS A 144 -3.44 14.88 -6.42
C HIS A 144 -2.55 16.13 -6.50
N GLU A 145 -2.14 16.63 -5.35
CA GLU A 145 -1.09 17.64 -5.21
C GLU A 145 0.28 16.98 -5.13
N GLY A 146 1.30 17.61 -5.71
CA GLY A 146 2.68 17.14 -5.59
C GLY A 146 3.23 17.39 -4.19
N VAL A 147 4.26 16.62 -3.80
CA VAL A 147 4.98 16.81 -2.53
C VAL A 147 6.44 17.12 -2.82
N LEU A 148 6.93 18.22 -2.28
CA LEU A 148 8.32 18.67 -2.41
C LEU A 148 8.98 18.64 -1.04
N ALA A 149 10.14 17.97 -0.96
CA ALA A 149 10.98 17.93 0.24
C ALA A 149 12.40 18.37 -0.08
N HIS A 150 12.93 19.31 0.71
CA HIS A 150 14.31 19.75 0.67
C HIS A 150 15.11 19.06 1.77
N LEU A 151 15.96 18.12 1.36
CA LEU A 151 16.83 17.36 2.26
C LEU A 151 18.25 17.93 2.24
N GLU A 152 18.80 18.23 3.40
CA GLU A 152 20.20 18.61 3.57
C GLU A 152 21.01 17.40 4.03
N LEU A 153 22.13 17.14 3.34
CA LEU A 153 22.97 15.96 3.54
C LEU A 153 24.34 16.38 4.07
N GLU A 154 24.69 15.95 5.27
CA GLU A 154 25.97 16.22 5.91
C GLU A 154 26.78 14.91 6.04
N LYS A 155 27.95 14.85 5.40
CA LYS A 155 28.86 13.71 5.57
C LYS A 155 29.53 13.76 6.93
N VAL A 156 29.57 12.62 7.59
CA VAL A 156 30.25 12.48 8.87
C VAL A 156 31.64 11.88 8.64
N SER A 157 32.68 12.61 9.04
CA SER A 157 34.09 12.25 8.83
C SER A 157 34.54 11.07 9.69
N GLU A 158 33.97 10.93 10.88
CA GLU A 158 34.10 9.77 11.76
C GLU A 158 32.70 9.16 11.91
N PRO A 159 32.54 7.83 11.83
CA PRO A 159 31.23 7.22 12.04
C PRO A 159 30.71 7.65 13.40
N LEU A 160 29.53 8.28 13.42
CA LEU A 160 28.85 8.58 14.68
C LEU A 160 28.83 7.29 15.51
N GLN A 161 29.31 7.31 16.76
CA GLN A 161 29.01 6.26 17.76
C GLN A 161 27.53 6.30 18.19
N VAL A 162 26.67 6.84 17.32
CA VAL A 162 25.23 6.71 17.45
C VAL A 162 24.97 5.25 17.12
N GLU A 163 24.55 4.48 18.12
CA GLU A 163 23.98 3.17 17.86
C GLU A 163 23.03 3.34 16.68
N PRO A 164 23.16 2.50 15.63
CA PRO A 164 22.28 2.62 14.47
C PRO A 164 20.87 2.75 15.01
N ILE A 165 20.11 3.80 14.64
CA ILE A 165 18.73 4.00 15.12
C ILE A 165 18.02 2.69 14.86
N THR A 166 17.96 1.87 15.90
CA THR A 166 17.46 0.52 15.79
C THR A 166 15.97 0.76 15.77
N PRO A 167 15.27 0.41 14.68
CA PRO A 167 13.83 0.56 14.66
C PRO A 167 13.28 0.01 15.97
N ASP A 168 12.48 0.79 16.69
CA ASP A 168 11.95 0.39 17.99
C ASP A 168 11.30 -0.98 17.80
N LEU A 169 11.97 -2.01 18.33
CA LEU A 169 11.58 -3.40 18.09
C LEU A 169 10.18 -3.63 18.68
N LEU A 170 9.82 -2.92 19.74
CA LEU A 170 8.50 -3.00 20.35
C LEU A 170 7.43 -2.42 19.43
N GLU A 171 7.63 -1.21 18.91
CA GLU A 171 6.69 -0.57 17.97
C GLU A 171 6.55 -1.37 16.67
N ARG A 172 7.68 -1.85 16.14
CA ARG A 172 7.69 -2.72 14.95
C ARG A 172 6.92 -4.00 15.22
N ASP A 173 7.21 -4.70 16.31
CA ASP A 173 6.56 -5.96 16.61
C ASP A 173 5.07 -5.78 16.91
N ALA A 174 4.67 -4.67 17.54
CA ALA A 174 3.26 -4.31 17.72
C ALA A 174 2.55 -4.13 16.36
N SER A 175 3.16 -3.37 15.45
CA SER A 175 2.63 -3.14 14.10
C SER A 175 2.54 -4.46 13.30
N LEU A 176 3.57 -5.32 13.38
CA LEU A 176 3.58 -6.62 12.70
C LEU A 176 2.55 -7.58 13.28
N ARG A 177 2.30 -7.58 14.59
CA ARG A 177 1.23 -8.40 15.20
C ARG A 177 -0.15 -7.98 14.71
N GLN A 178 -0.41 -6.67 14.62
CA GLN A 178 -1.65 -6.16 14.07
C GLN A 178 -1.81 -6.51 12.58
N ALA A 179 -0.70 -6.46 11.82
CA ALA A 179 -0.69 -6.86 10.42
C ALA A 179 -1.02 -8.34 10.24
N VAL A 180 -0.45 -9.21 11.07
CA VAL A 180 -0.73 -10.66 11.06
C VAL A 180 -2.22 -10.92 11.31
N GLN A 181 -2.86 -10.22 12.24
CA GLN A 181 -4.30 -10.38 12.51
C GLN A 181 -5.14 -10.06 11.26
N ILE A 182 -4.84 -8.96 10.57
CA ILE A 182 -5.53 -8.57 9.32
C ILE A 182 -5.35 -9.65 8.23
N LEU A 183 -4.14 -10.19 8.09
CA LEU A 183 -3.86 -11.25 7.12
C LEU A 183 -4.59 -12.55 7.47
N GLU A 184 -4.69 -12.90 8.75
CA GLU A 184 -5.44 -14.07 9.23
C GLU A 184 -6.93 -13.97 8.89
N GLU A 185 -7.54 -12.81 9.09
CA GLU A 185 -8.94 -12.56 8.73
C GLU A 185 -9.16 -12.75 7.21
N LYS A 186 -8.29 -12.16 6.38
CA LYS A 186 -8.35 -12.32 4.92
C LYS A 186 -8.14 -13.77 4.49
N ILE A 187 -7.18 -14.49 5.08
CA ILE A 187 -6.95 -15.92 4.80
C ILE A 187 -8.17 -16.75 5.21
N GLY A 188 -8.76 -16.47 6.37
CA GLY A 188 -9.96 -17.14 6.87
C GLY A 188 -11.17 -16.95 5.95
N SER A 189 -11.30 -15.76 5.34
CA SER A 189 -12.37 -15.44 4.40
C SER A 189 -12.29 -16.20 3.05
N ALA A 190 -11.12 -16.74 2.70
CA ALA A 190 -10.89 -17.36 1.39
C ALA A 190 -11.76 -18.61 1.16
N ALA A 191 -12.10 -19.36 2.22
CA ALA A 191 -13.00 -20.51 2.11
C ALA A 191 -14.41 -20.09 1.69
N SER A 192 -14.93 -19.01 2.27
CA SER A 192 -16.25 -18.45 1.93
C SER A 192 -16.28 -17.94 0.49
N SER A 193 -15.25 -17.22 0.05
CA SER A 193 -15.13 -16.77 -1.36
C SER A 193 -15.08 -17.95 -2.32
N ARG A 194 -14.30 -18.99 -2.00
CA ARG A 194 -14.24 -20.21 -2.82
C ARG A 194 -15.58 -20.92 -2.89
N LEU A 195 -16.32 -21.00 -1.78
CA LEU A 195 -17.65 -21.60 -1.74
C LEU A 195 -18.62 -20.81 -2.64
N PHE A 196 -18.60 -19.48 -2.57
CA PHE A 196 -19.42 -18.62 -3.44
C PHE A 196 -19.16 -18.91 -4.92
N TYR A 197 -17.91 -18.85 -5.37
CA TYR A 197 -17.58 -19.09 -6.78
C TYR A 197 -17.87 -20.54 -7.20
N THR A 198 -17.69 -21.50 -6.31
CA THR A 198 -18.05 -22.91 -6.56
C THR A 198 -19.56 -23.08 -6.73
N ALA A 199 -20.36 -22.43 -5.89
CA ALA A 199 -21.82 -22.46 -5.99
C ALA A 199 -22.31 -21.84 -7.31
N VAL A 200 -21.75 -20.70 -7.71
CA VAL A 200 -22.07 -20.06 -9.01
C VAL A 200 -21.66 -20.97 -10.17
N LEU A 201 -20.47 -21.57 -10.12
CA LEU A 201 -20.00 -22.51 -11.13
C LEU A 201 -20.95 -23.70 -11.29
N LEU A 202 -21.34 -24.34 -10.18
CA LEU A 202 -22.26 -25.48 -10.20
C LEU A 202 -23.64 -25.08 -10.71
N LEU A 203 -24.14 -23.90 -10.33
CA LEU A 203 -25.40 -23.37 -10.83
C LEU A 203 -25.35 -23.14 -12.35
N CYS A 204 -24.29 -22.52 -12.88
CA CYS A 204 -24.15 -22.31 -14.31
C CYS A 204 -24.03 -23.63 -15.09
N LEU A 205 -23.29 -24.62 -14.55
CA LEU A 205 -23.20 -25.96 -15.13
C LEU A 205 -24.54 -26.70 -15.11
N LEU A 206 -25.36 -26.50 -14.07
CA LEU A 206 -26.72 -27.06 -14.02
C LEU A 206 -27.62 -26.42 -15.08
N LEU A 207 -27.54 -25.09 -15.25
CA LEU A 207 -28.40 -24.33 -16.16
C LEU A 207 -28.04 -24.51 -17.65
N ILE A 208 -26.79 -24.82 -17.98
CA ILE A 208 -26.37 -25.00 -19.39
C ILE A 208 -26.90 -26.30 -20.01
N LEU A 209 -27.18 -27.32 -19.19
CA LEU A 209 -27.65 -28.63 -19.66
C LEU A 209 -29.09 -28.62 -20.25
N PRO A 210 -30.11 -28.04 -19.59
CA PRO A 210 -31.46 -28.02 -20.13
C PRO A 210 -31.70 -26.93 -21.18
N ILE A 211 -30.76 -25.99 -21.37
CA ILE A 211 -31.03 -24.78 -22.16
C ILE A 211 -31.33 -25.06 -23.63
N THR A 212 -30.74 -26.14 -24.17
CA THR A 212 -30.98 -26.60 -25.54
C THR A 212 -32.36 -27.23 -25.71
N SER A 213 -33.02 -27.62 -24.62
CA SER A 213 -34.33 -28.27 -24.61
C SER A 213 -35.48 -27.28 -24.37
N LEU A 214 -35.17 -26.01 -24.10
CA LEU A 214 -36.19 -24.97 -23.91
C LEU A 214 -36.73 -24.49 -25.28
N PRO A 215 -38.04 -24.24 -25.41
CA PRO A 215 -38.67 -23.77 -26.65
C PRO A 215 -38.41 -22.27 -26.87
N LEU A 216 -37.15 -21.85 -26.80
CA LEU A 216 -36.69 -20.48 -26.98
C LEU A 216 -36.15 -20.29 -28.40
N HIS A 217 -36.15 -19.04 -28.88
CA HIS A 217 -35.58 -18.70 -30.19
C HIS A 217 -34.07 -19.01 -30.21
N HIS A 218 -33.55 -19.56 -31.33
CA HIS A 218 -32.14 -20.00 -31.45
C HIS A 218 -31.11 -18.91 -31.12
N LEU A 219 -31.39 -17.66 -31.49
CA LEU A 219 -30.52 -16.53 -31.12
C LEU A 219 -30.46 -16.34 -29.60
N VAL A 220 -31.59 -16.45 -28.91
CA VAL A 220 -31.69 -16.25 -27.46
C VAL A 220 -30.96 -17.38 -26.73
N THR A 221 -31.17 -18.63 -27.13
CA THR A 221 -30.46 -19.78 -26.51
C THR A 221 -28.95 -19.69 -26.72
N SER A 222 -28.51 -19.24 -27.90
CA SER A 222 -27.09 -19.02 -28.19
C SER A 222 -26.47 -17.94 -27.31
N LEU A 223 -27.14 -16.79 -27.16
CA LEU A 223 -26.67 -15.68 -26.32
C LEU A 223 -26.56 -16.07 -24.85
N ILE A 224 -27.57 -16.78 -24.31
CA ILE A 224 -27.52 -17.25 -22.92
C ILE A 224 -26.41 -18.29 -22.73
N SER A 225 -26.21 -19.19 -23.69
CA SER A 225 -25.14 -20.20 -23.62
C SER A 225 -23.75 -19.55 -23.60
N ILE A 226 -23.53 -18.50 -24.40
CA ILE A 226 -22.29 -17.72 -24.39
C ILE A 226 -22.08 -17.05 -23.03
N LEU A 227 -23.12 -16.39 -22.49
CA LEU A 227 -23.05 -15.75 -21.18
C LEU A 227 -22.73 -16.76 -20.07
N LEU A 228 -23.40 -17.92 -20.05
CA LEU A 228 -23.12 -19.00 -19.10
C LEU A 228 -21.68 -19.52 -19.26
N GLY A 229 -21.19 -19.67 -20.48
CA GLY A 229 -19.80 -20.04 -20.75
C GLY A 229 -18.80 -19.05 -20.13
N PHE A 230 -19.03 -17.75 -20.30
CA PHE A 230 -18.22 -16.71 -19.65
C PHE A 230 -18.30 -16.79 -18.12
N LEU A 231 -19.49 -16.97 -17.55
CA LEU A 231 -19.68 -17.09 -16.11
C LEU A 231 -19.01 -18.34 -15.52
N ILE A 232 -19.04 -19.47 -16.24
CA ILE A 232 -18.33 -20.70 -15.86
C ILE A 232 -16.83 -20.44 -15.83
N GLY A 233 -16.27 -19.87 -16.91
CA GLY A 233 -14.85 -19.55 -16.99
C GLY A 233 -14.41 -18.58 -15.91
N TRP A 234 -15.17 -17.50 -15.70
CA TRP A 234 -14.92 -16.49 -14.67
C TRP A 234 -15.00 -17.09 -13.26
N SER A 235 -16.03 -17.88 -12.95
CA SER A 235 -16.20 -18.49 -11.63
C SER A 235 -15.08 -19.49 -11.31
N PHE A 236 -14.69 -20.30 -12.29
CA PHE A 236 -13.54 -21.19 -12.15
C PHE A 236 -12.24 -20.40 -11.92
N TRP A 237 -11.97 -19.40 -12.74
CA TRP A 237 -10.77 -18.56 -12.61
C TRP A 237 -10.72 -17.87 -11.24
N MET A 238 -11.79 -17.22 -10.82
CA MET A 238 -11.85 -16.51 -9.54
C MET A 238 -11.75 -17.46 -8.35
N GLY A 239 -12.50 -18.56 -8.36
CA GLY A 239 -12.59 -19.49 -7.24
C GLY A 239 -11.36 -20.39 -7.07
N ALA A 240 -10.82 -20.91 -8.18
CA ALA A 240 -9.71 -21.86 -8.16
C ALA A 240 -8.34 -21.19 -8.26
N VAL A 241 -8.20 -20.14 -9.08
CA VAL A 241 -6.91 -19.49 -9.35
C VAL A 241 -6.74 -18.26 -8.47
N VAL A 242 -7.56 -17.23 -8.64
CA VAL A 242 -7.37 -15.93 -7.97
C VAL A 242 -7.45 -16.06 -6.46
N THR A 243 -8.51 -16.70 -5.93
CA THR A 243 -8.68 -16.90 -4.48
C THR A 243 -7.51 -17.68 -3.86
N GLU A 244 -6.96 -18.68 -4.56
CA GLU A 244 -5.81 -19.43 -4.06
C GLU A 244 -4.51 -18.63 -4.14
N MET A 245 -4.32 -17.84 -5.21
CA MET A 245 -3.19 -16.92 -5.34
C MET A 245 -3.20 -15.88 -4.21
N GLU A 246 -4.34 -15.21 -3.96
CA GLU A 246 -4.49 -14.23 -2.87
C GLU A 246 -4.18 -14.86 -1.51
N ARG A 247 -4.75 -16.04 -1.25
CA ARG A 247 -4.54 -16.77 0.01
C ARG A 247 -3.07 -17.13 0.21
N ARG A 248 -2.39 -17.61 -0.84
CA ARG A 248 -0.96 -17.95 -0.78
C ARG A 248 -0.08 -16.72 -0.60
N GLY A 249 -0.40 -15.62 -1.28
CA GLY A 249 0.27 -14.34 -1.10
C GLY A 249 0.22 -13.89 0.36
N CYS A 250 -1.00 -13.79 0.91
CA CYS A 250 -1.19 -13.42 2.32
C CYS A 250 -0.46 -14.35 3.29
N LEU A 251 -0.46 -15.67 3.03
CA LEU A 251 0.27 -16.64 3.85
C LEU A 251 1.78 -16.42 3.81
N ALA A 252 2.35 -16.19 2.63
CA ALA A 252 3.80 -15.95 2.48
C ALA A 252 4.23 -14.67 3.21
N THR A 253 3.45 -13.59 3.06
CA THR A 253 3.68 -12.33 3.76
C THR A 253 3.55 -12.52 5.28
N LYS A 254 2.49 -13.20 5.76
CA LYS A 254 2.29 -13.53 7.17
C LYS A 254 3.47 -14.30 7.74
N SER A 255 3.89 -15.39 7.10
CA SER A 255 5.03 -16.20 7.57
C SER A 255 6.32 -15.37 7.62
N SER A 256 6.53 -14.45 6.68
CA SER A 256 7.67 -13.54 6.70
C SER A 256 7.64 -12.57 7.88
N MET A 257 6.45 -12.07 8.26
CA MET A 257 6.26 -11.25 9.47
C MET A 257 6.55 -12.06 10.74
N GLU A 258 6.05 -13.29 10.83
CA GLU A 258 6.26 -14.19 11.96
C GLU A 258 7.74 -14.53 12.17
N VAL A 259 8.51 -14.70 11.09
CA VAL A 259 9.97 -14.89 11.18
C VAL A 259 10.65 -13.73 11.90
N LEU A 260 10.24 -12.48 11.61
CA LEU A 260 10.81 -11.30 12.26
C LEU A 260 10.38 -11.18 13.73
N LEU A 261 9.10 -11.46 14.01
CA LEU A 261 8.57 -11.48 15.39
C LEU A 261 9.30 -12.53 16.24
N ASN A 262 9.52 -13.73 15.70
CA ASN A 262 10.24 -14.80 16.39
C ASN A 262 11.73 -14.47 16.59
N ALA A 263 12.36 -13.84 15.61
CA ALA A 263 13.76 -13.40 15.75
C ALA A 263 13.91 -12.30 16.82
N SER A 264 12.91 -11.43 16.96
CA SER A 264 12.86 -10.39 17.99
C SER A 264 12.72 -10.99 19.40
N SER A 265 11.80 -11.94 19.58
CA SER A 265 11.60 -12.62 20.87
C SER A 265 12.86 -13.30 21.39
N LYS A 266 13.74 -13.81 20.52
CA LYS A 266 15.02 -14.43 20.90
C LYS A 266 16.07 -13.43 21.37
N LYS A 267 15.93 -12.14 21.07
CA LYS A 267 16.84 -11.08 21.54
C LYS A 267 16.47 -10.52 22.91
N HIS A 268 15.24 -10.78 23.36
CA HIS A 268 14.73 -10.33 24.66
C HIS A 268 14.84 -11.40 25.76
N ILE A 269 15.41 -12.57 25.45
CA ILE A 269 15.77 -13.66 26.38
C ILE A 269 17.29 -13.64 26.54
#